data_AF-A0A2V8JAN1-F1
#
_entry.id   AF-A0A2V8JAN1-F1
#
_cell.length_a   1.000
_cell.length_b   1.000
_cell.length_c   1.000
_cell.angle_alpha   90.00
_cell.angle_beta   90.00
_cell.angle_gamma   90.00
#
_symmetry.space_group_name_H-M   'P 1'
#
loop_
_entity.id
_entity.type
_entity.pdbx_description
1 polymer ?
#
loop_
_entity_poly.entity_id
_entity_poly.type
_entity_poly.pdbx_seq_one_letter_code
_entity_poly.pdbx_strand_id
1 'polypeptide(L)'
;MVTLLLFLSVLFGMYVETLSIATLMFLGVSLLAAGLWTAAGMGALTVSAVCWVRLHYSPVCVQQPKWYEWALMASVGEKMVFAVWQLTRTPTYFDDALAHWSGRARSLFGEVNWSFDPASSLFLGGNIGNRNYPLQTVIWRAISAKLNGEWNEIISRADGLIFFIVIVGTIWLAVWRFSNLRWVAAAAAFVVSAVPLHAWHAAAGYSDIAVEAFVVAALAALLRAEWFVGGVMAAGAIWSKNDALVLYFPSLLVAAGLLQMPYKTFQLRWRNMGRFLSGFATIGPWLIFNYIHGLGITPGQSEVAWHRDAPGLLWAALMKSPTSSTLWISILACLIF
;
A
#
# COMPACT_ATOMS: atom_id res chain seq x y z
N MET A 1 4.11 -14.84 -15.35
CA MET A 1 3.20 -15.20 -14.24
C MET A 1 3.90 -15.14 -12.88
N VAL A 2 5.12 -15.68 -12.77
CA VAL A 2 5.96 -15.65 -11.56
C VAL A 2 6.29 -14.22 -11.07
N THR A 3 6.50 -13.27 -11.97
CA THR A 3 6.98 -11.92 -11.60
C THR A 3 5.93 -11.04 -10.92
N LEU A 4 4.63 -11.23 -11.20
CA LEU A 4 3.57 -10.46 -10.52
C LEU A 4 3.33 -10.98 -9.11
N LEU A 5 3.52 -12.29 -8.92
CA LEU A 5 3.50 -12.89 -7.59
C LEU A 5 4.62 -12.32 -6.72
N LEU A 6 5.76 -11.92 -7.28
CA LEU A 6 6.85 -11.32 -6.52
C LEU A 6 6.44 -9.98 -5.89
N PHE A 7 5.85 -9.06 -6.66
CA PHE A 7 5.39 -7.77 -6.11
C PHE A 7 4.26 -7.93 -5.09
N LEU A 8 3.31 -8.84 -5.36
CA LEU A 8 2.25 -9.17 -4.40
C LEU A 8 2.83 -9.79 -3.12
N SER A 9 3.90 -10.60 -3.23
CA SER A 9 4.57 -11.21 -2.08
C SER A 9 5.29 -10.19 -1.22
N VAL A 10 5.90 -9.16 -1.82
CA VAL A 10 6.51 -8.04 -1.08
C VAL A 10 5.45 -7.33 -0.23
N LEU A 11 4.34 -6.92 -0.84
CA LEU A 11 3.25 -6.25 -0.12
C LEU A 11 2.62 -7.14 0.94
N PHE A 12 2.39 -8.42 0.61
CA PHE A 12 1.86 -9.39 1.55
C PHE A 12 2.80 -9.59 2.74
N GLY A 13 4.10 -9.72 2.51
CA GLY A 13 5.12 -9.82 3.55
C GLY A 13 5.11 -8.60 4.47
N MET A 14 5.17 -7.39 3.90
CA MET A 14 5.12 -6.14 4.67
C MET A 14 3.83 -6.03 5.48
N TYR A 15 2.68 -6.41 4.91
CA TYR A 15 1.39 -6.41 5.58
C TYR A 15 1.36 -7.38 6.76
N VAL A 16 1.70 -8.64 6.53
CA VAL A 16 1.69 -9.69 7.56
C VAL A 16 2.68 -9.36 8.67
N GLU A 17 3.90 -8.94 8.33
CA GLU A 17 4.94 -8.60 9.30
C GLU A 17 4.47 -7.48 10.22
N THR A 18 4.09 -6.34 9.65
CA THR A 18 3.73 -5.16 10.46
C THR A 18 2.45 -5.37 11.26
N LEU A 19 1.46 -6.08 10.73
CA LEU A 19 0.23 -6.39 11.47
C LEU A 19 0.48 -7.39 12.60
N SER A 20 1.36 -8.37 12.38
CA SER A 20 1.75 -9.33 13.43
C SER A 20 2.52 -8.64 14.55
N ILE A 21 3.49 -7.78 14.19
CA ILE A 21 4.22 -6.96 15.15
C ILE A 21 3.26 -6.07 15.94
N ALA A 22 2.35 -5.37 15.26
CA ALA A 22 1.36 -4.52 15.93
C ALA A 22 0.51 -5.33 16.93
N THR A 23 0.04 -6.51 16.52
CA THR A 23 -0.77 -7.39 17.36
C THR A 23 0.00 -7.84 18.61
N LEU A 24 1.26 -8.24 18.47
CA LEU A 24 2.12 -8.59 19.60
C LEU A 24 2.38 -7.38 20.51
N MET A 25 2.58 -6.20 19.94
CA MET A 25 2.74 -4.97 20.73
C MET A 25 1.47 -4.61 21.51
N PHE A 26 0.28 -4.83 20.94
CA PHE A 26 -0.99 -4.66 21.68
C PHE A 26 -1.10 -5.62 22.89
N LEU A 27 -0.39 -6.74 22.85
CA LEU A 27 -0.26 -7.69 23.96
C LEU A 27 0.89 -7.35 24.92
N GLY A 28 1.52 -6.19 24.77
CA GLY A 28 2.60 -5.71 25.65
C GLY A 28 4.00 -6.21 25.27
N VAL A 29 4.18 -6.87 24.14
CA VAL A 29 5.51 -7.29 23.66
C VAL A 29 6.26 -6.07 23.11
N SER A 30 7.53 -5.90 23.48
CA SER A 30 8.35 -4.80 22.96
C SER A 30 8.53 -4.91 21.44
N LEU A 31 8.73 -3.77 20.76
CA LEU A 31 8.87 -3.72 19.30
C LEU A 31 9.93 -4.69 18.78
N LEU A 32 11.11 -4.72 19.40
CA LEU A 32 12.21 -5.57 18.97
C LEU A 32 11.89 -7.05 19.15
N ALA A 33 11.34 -7.43 20.31
CA ALA A 33 10.94 -8.81 20.55
C ALA A 33 9.84 -9.23 19.56
N ALA A 34 8.82 -8.40 19.34
CA ALA A 34 7.75 -8.65 18.38
C ALA A 34 8.29 -8.84 16.95
N GLY A 35 9.25 -8.00 16.53
CA GLY A 35 9.93 -8.14 15.24
C GLY A 35 10.70 -9.45 15.11
N LEU A 36 11.49 -9.82 16.12
CA LEU A 36 12.26 -11.07 16.13
C LEU A 36 11.36 -12.31 16.10
N TRP A 37 10.29 -12.33 16.90
CA TRP A 37 9.31 -13.43 16.91
C TRP A 37 8.60 -13.57 15.57
N THR A 38 8.20 -12.45 14.96
CA THR A 38 7.54 -12.44 13.65
C THR A 38 8.50 -12.94 12.57
N ALA A 39 9.75 -12.47 12.56
CA ALA A 39 10.79 -12.93 11.64
C ALA A 39 11.08 -14.43 11.80
N ALA A 40 11.20 -14.92 13.04
CA ALA A 40 11.40 -16.34 13.32
C ALA A 40 10.22 -17.20 12.83
N GLY A 41 8.99 -16.77 13.09
CA GLY A 41 7.77 -17.44 12.63
C GLY A 41 7.69 -17.50 11.10
N MET A 42 7.92 -16.37 10.43
CA MET A 42 7.94 -16.31 8.96
C MET A 42 9.08 -17.14 8.36
N GLY A 43 10.25 -17.15 8.99
CA GLY A 43 11.40 -17.98 8.62
C GLY A 43 11.07 -19.47 8.70
N ALA A 44 10.47 -19.91 9.81
CA ALA A 44 10.04 -21.29 9.99
C ALA A 44 9.02 -21.70 8.92
N LEU A 45 8.00 -20.88 8.67
CA LEU A 45 7.00 -21.14 7.62
C LEU A 45 7.63 -21.23 6.23
N THR A 46 8.59 -20.35 5.93
CA THR A 46 9.30 -20.36 4.64
C THR A 46 10.13 -21.63 4.48
N VAL A 47 10.88 -22.03 5.51
CA VAL A 47 11.67 -23.28 5.50
C VAL A 47 10.75 -24.49 5.35
N SER A 48 9.63 -24.54 6.07
CA SER A 48 8.64 -25.61 5.93
C SER A 48 8.06 -25.66 4.53
N ALA A 49 7.68 -24.51 3.96
CA ALA A 49 7.15 -24.42 2.61
C ALA A 49 8.16 -24.87 1.56
N VAL A 50 9.44 -24.48 1.67
CA VAL A 50 10.51 -24.91 0.76
C VAL A 50 10.79 -26.41 0.88
N CYS A 51 10.81 -26.94 2.11
CA CYS A 51 11.03 -28.37 2.35
C CYS A 51 9.87 -29.22 1.80
N TRP A 52 8.63 -28.73 1.86
CA TRP A 52 7.43 -29.48 1.48
C TRP A 52 7.03 -29.27 0.02
N VAL A 53 7.28 -28.09 -0.54
CA VAL A 53 6.93 -27.72 -1.90
C VAL A 53 8.22 -27.67 -2.72
N ARG A 54 8.37 -28.62 -3.65
CA ARG A 54 9.42 -28.52 -4.68
C ARG A 54 9.14 -27.30 -5.57
N LEU A 55 9.68 -26.16 -5.19
CA LEU A 55 9.60 -24.91 -5.94
C LEU A 55 10.27 -25.11 -7.30
N HIS A 56 9.46 -25.26 -8.35
CA HIS A 56 9.94 -25.29 -9.72
C HIS A 56 9.97 -23.86 -10.23
N TYR A 57 11.17 -23.30 -10.35
CA TYR A 57 11.37 -22.02 -11.01
C TYR A 57 11.31 -22.23 -12.51
N SER A 58 10.31 -21.63 -13.17
CA SER A 58 10.32 -21.53 -14.62
C SER A 58 11.35 -20.49 -15.04
N PRO A 59 12.26 -20.81 -15.99
CA PRO A 59 13.19 -19.81 -16.51
C PRO A 59 12.40 -18.68 -17.17
N VAL A 60 12.72 -17.44 -16.79
CA VAL A 60 12.15 -16.25 -17.41
C VAL A 60 12.85 -16.04 -18.75
N CYS A 61 12.13 -16.26 -19.85
CA CYS A 61 12.64 -15.94 -21.17
C CYS A 61 12.65 -14.41 -21.35
N VAL A 62 13.83 -13.80 -21.27
CA VAL A 62 14.02 -12.36 -21.48
C VAL A 62 14.20 -12.11 -22.97
N GLN A 63 13.12 -11.74 -23.64
CA GLN A 63 13.19 -11.24 -25.01
C GLN A 63 13.83 -9.85 -25.03
N GLN A 64 14.72 -9.57 -26.00
CA GLN A 64 15.36 -8.26 -26.13
C GLN A 64 14.32 -7.14 -26.34
N PRO A 65 14.37 -6.03 -25.58
CA PRO A 65 13.47 -4.90 -25.77
C PRO A 65 13.79 -4.17 -27.07
N LYS A 66 12.76 -3.63 -27.72
CA LYS A 66 12.93 -2.75 -28.89
C LYS A 66 13.38 -1.35 -28.44
N TRP A 67 13.93 -0.55 -29.36
CA TRP A 67 14.49 0.78 -29.04
C TRP A 67 13.49 1.73 -28.34
N TYR A 68 12.22 1.70 -28.73
CA TYR A 68 11.19 2.54 -28.11
C TYR A 68 10.80 2.03 -26.71
N GLU A 69 10.91 0.73 -26.44
CA GLU A 69 10.71 0.17 -25.10
C GLU A 69 11.87 0.60 -24.19
N TRP A 70 13.10 0.60 -24.74
CA TRP A 70 14.26 1.15 -24.05
C TRP A 70 14.10 2.62 -23.70
N ALA A 71 13.62 3.45 -24.62
CA ALA A 71 13.37 4.86 -24.36
C ALA A 71 12.37 5.06 -23.20
N LEU A 72 11.26 4.32 -23.20
CA LEU A 72 10.25 4.39 -22.12
C LEU A 72 10.80 3.87 -20.78
N MET A 73 11.52 2.75 -20.79
CA MET A 73 12.15 2.20 -19.58
C MET A 73 13.26 3.10 -19.04
N ALA A 74 14.00 3.79 -19.91
CA ALA A 74 15.01 4.77 -19.51
C ALA A 74 14.36 5.95 -18.77
N SER A 75 13.21 6.45 -19.24
CA SER A 75 12.45 7.49 -18.54
C SER A 75 11.94 7.02 -17.16
N VAL A 76 11.48 5.76 -17.05
CA VAL A 76 11.14 5.17 -15.74
C VAL A 76 12.38 5.10 -14.84
N GLY A 77 13.52 4.66 -15.41
CA GLY A 77 14.80 4.58 -14.71
C GLY A 77 15.28 5.94 -14.20
N GLU A 78 15.11 7.01 -14.99
CA GLU A 78 15.37 8.39 -14.58
C GLU A 78 14.56 8.76 -13.33
N LYS A 79 13.27 8.42 -13.27
CA LYS A 79 12.43 8.66 -12.08
C LYS A 79 12.89 7.87 -10.87
N MET A 80 13.33 6.62 -11.06
CA MET A 80 13.92 5.81 -9.97
C MET A 80 15.21 6.44 -9.44
N VAL A 81 16.10 6.87 -10.33
CA VAL A 81 17.34 7.57 -9.95
C VAL A 81 17.03 8.87 -9.21
N PHE A 82 16.03 9.63 -9.68
CA PHE A 82 15.58 10.84 -9.03
C PHE A 82 15.03 10.58 -7.62
N ALA A 83 14.20 9.54 -7.43
CA ALA A 83 13.70 9.15 -6.11
C ALA A 83 14.84 8.73 -5.16
N VAL A 84 15.82 7.96 -5.65
CA VAL A 84 17.02 7.58 -4.88
C VAL A 84 17.86 8.81 -4.51
N TRP A 85 18.05 9.73 -5.46
CA TRP A 85 18.75 10.98 -5.21
C TRP A 85 18.04 11.80 -4.14
N GLN A 86 16.71 11.93 -4.20
CA GLN A 86 15.94 12.60 -3.16
C GLN A 86 16.08 11.91 -1.81
N LEU A 87 15.91 10.60 -1.76
CA LEU A 87 16.00 9.82 -0.53
C LEU A 87 17.34 10.03 0.19
N THR A 88 18.43 10.14 -0.58
CA THR A 88 19.79 10.32 -0.06
C THR A 88 20.19 11.77 0.21
N ARG A 89 19.58 12.75 -0.47
CA ARG A 89 19.97 14.17 -0.37
C ARG A 89 19.00 15.04 0.40
N THR A 90 17.75 14.61 0.53
CA THR A 90 16.70 15.41 1.17
C THR A 90 16.28 14.77 2.49
N PRO A 91 16.29 15.50 3.62
CA PRO A 91 15.74 15.01 4.87
C PRO A 91 14.22 14.87 4.77
N THR A 92 13.56 14.31 5.79
CA THR A 92 12.10 14.43 5.88
C THR A 92 11.76 15.88 6.19
N TYR A 93 11.13 16.60 5.26
CA TYR A 93 10.79 18.02 5.44
C TYR A 93 9.30 18.33 5.26
N PHE A 94 8.51 17.37 4.78
CA PHE A 94 7.06 17.55 4.69
C PHE A 94 6.43 17.42 6.08
N ASP A 95 5.68 18.45 6.47
CA ASP A 95 5.09 18.57 7.80
C ASP A 95 4.20 17.36 8.13
N ASP A 96 3.33 16.96 7.20
CA ASP A 96 2.45 15.80 7.36
C ASP A 96 3.24 14.48 7.56
N ALA A 97 4.33 14.28 6.81
CA ALA A 97 5.18 13.10 6.96
C ALA A 97 5.98 13.11 8.27
N LEU A 98 6.45 14.29 8.70
CA LEU A 98 7.11 14.46 9.99
C LEU A 98 6.14 14.22 11.15
N ALA A 99 4.94 14.78 11.09
CA ALA A 99 3.93 14.69 12.12
C ALA A 99 3.39 13.26 12.27
N HIS A 100 3.11 12.56 11.17
CA HIS A 100 2.32 11.33 11.21
C HIS A 100 3.09 10.05 10.99
N TRP A 101 4.16 10.06 10.18
CA TRP A 101 4.81 8.83 9.75
C TRP A 101 6.21 8.73 10.33
N SER A 102 7.13 9.58 9.87
CA SER A 102 8.53 9.55 10.28
C SER A 102 8.70 9.94 11.76
N GLY A 103 7.97 10.94 12.26
CA GLY A 103 8.05 11.34 13.68
C GLY A 103 7.51 10.27 14.63
N ARG A 104 6.38 9.63 14.31
CA ARG A 104 5.86 8.49 15.07
C ARG A 104 6.80 7.29 15.03
N ALA A 105 7.38 6.99 13.86
CA ALA A 105 8.36 5.91 13.72
C ALA A 105 9.60 6.17 14.58
N ARG A 106 10.10 7.41 14.59
CA ARG A 106 11.26 7.81 15.38
C ARG A 106 10.97 7.76 16.89
N SER A 107 9.76 8.16 17.28
CA SER A 107 9.30 8.06 18.67
C SER A 107 9.22 6.61 19.13
N LEU A 108 8.60 5.75 18.30
CA LEU A 108 8.52 4.31 18.54
C LEU A 108 9.90 3.65 18.58
N PHE A 109 10.83 4.03 17.69
CA PHE A 109 12.22 3.58 17.72
C PHE A 109 12.94 3.98 19.02
N GLY A 110 12.73 5.21 19.47
CA GLY A 110 13.34 5.75 20.69
C GLY A 110 12.66 5.30 21.99
N GLU A 111 11.58 4.52 21.91
CA GLU A 111 10.75 4.11 23.06
C GLU A 111 10.23 5.32 23.86
N VAL A 112 10.11 6.46 23.20
CA VAL A 112 9.58 7.71 23.76
C VAL A 112 8.21 7.98 23.17
N ASN A 113 7.34 8.64 23.94
CA ASN A 113 5.98 8.97 23.51
C ASN A 113 5.16 7.76 23.07
N TRP A 114 5.42 6.57 23.61
CA TRP A 114 4.72 5.36 23.20
C TRP A 114 4.07 4.67 24.40
N SER A 115 2.74 4.69 24.46
CA SER A 115 1.96 3.97 25.47
C SER A 115 0.80 3.22 24.81
N PHE A 116 0.44 2.06 25.37
CA PHE A 116 -0.80 1.35 25.03
C PHE A 116 -1.91 1.59 26.06
N ASP A 117 -1.65 2.40 27.09
CA ASP A 117 -2.68 2.84 28.03
C ASP A 117 -3.55 3.93 27.39
N PRO A 118 -4.86 3.70 27.15
CA PRO A 118 -5.75 4.69 26.56
C PRO A 118 -5.88 5.98 27.37
N ALA A 119 -5.61 5.94 28.69
CA ALA A 119 -5.63 7.14 29.53
C ALA A 119 -4.36 7.99 29.37
N SER A 120 -3.30 7.44 28.77
CA SER A 120 -2.03 8.14 28.59
C SER A 120 -2.12 9.18 27.47
N SER A 121 -1.53 10.36 27.71
CA SER A 121 -1.31 11.35 26.64
C SER A 121 -0.38 10.83 25.54
N LEU A 122 0.43 9.81 25.84
CA LEU A 122 1.37 9.16 24.92
C LEU A 122 0.77 7.97 24.16
N PHE A 123 -0.55 7.76 24.25
CA PHE A 123 -1.21 6.61 23.62
C PHE A 123 -0.91 6.54 22.12
N LEU A 124 -0.24 5.47 21.68
CA LEU A 124 0.23 5.22 20.30
C LEU A 124 1.00 6.38 19.65
N GLY A 125 1.76 7.15 20.42
CA GLY A 125 2.39 8.34 19.86
C GLY A 125 1.44 9.51 19.73
N GLY A 126 0.31 9.54 20.43
CA GLY A 126 -0.76 10.53 20.24
C GLY A 126 -0.41 12.00 20.51
N ASN A 127 0.80 12.30 21.01
CA ASN A 127 1.37 13.65 21.05
C ASN A 127 2.07 14.05 19.74
N ILE A 128 2.38 13.08 18.89
CA ILE A 128 3.04 13.22 17.60
C ILE A 128 2.16 12.54 16.55
N GLY A 129 1.37 13.36 15.87
CA GLY A 129 0.53 12.91 14.77
C GLY A 129 -0.84 12.38 15.16
N ASN A 130 -1.54 11.84 14.17
CA ASN A 130 -2.95 11.47 14.31
C ASN A 130 -3.10 10.05 14.87
N ARG A 131 -3.80 9.91 15.99
CA ARG A 131 -4.09 8.63 16.66
C ARG A 131 -4.91 7.69 15.78
N ASN A 132 -5.67 8.25 14.85
CA ASN A 132 -6.55 7.54 13.93
C ASN A 132 -5.74 6.85 12.83
N TYR A 133 -4.45 7.16 12.66
CA TYR A 133 -3.65 6.55 11.63
C TYR A 133 -3.02 5.23 12.08
N PRO A 134 -3.16 4.16 11.25
CA PRO A 134 -2.56 2.87 11.55
C PRO A 134 -1.03 2.91 11.53
N LEU A 135 -0.46 1.80 12.01
CA LEU A 135 0.94 1.73 12.39
C LEU A 135 1.82 1.05 11.34
N GLN A 136 1.32 0.70 10.16
CA GLN A 136 2.08 -0.09 9.19
C GLN A 136 3.45 0.51 8.86
N THR A 137 3.47 1.71 8.27
CA THR A 137 4.72 2.38 7.88
C THR A 137 5.51 2.78 9.12
N VAL A 138 4.84 3.17 10.20
CA VAL A 138 5.47 3.52 11.49
C VAL A 138 6.30 2.34 12.03
N ILE A 139 5.69 1.16 12.11
CA ILE A 139 6.33 -0.07 12.57
C ILE A 139 7.42 -0.50 11.62
N TRP A 140 7.16 -0.52 10.31
CA TRP A 140 8.14 -0.92 9.31
C TRP A 140 9.44 -0.10 9.42
N ARG A 141 9.30 1.22 9.55
CA ARG A 141 10.44 2.14 9.68
C ARG A 141 11.15 1.97 11.01
N ALA A 142 10.40 1.88 12.11
CA ALA A 142 10.97 1.71 13.44
C ALA A 142 11.72 0.38 13.59
N ILE A 143 11.16 -0.73 13.09
CA ILE A 143 11.83 -2.04 13.14
C ILE A 143 13.06 -2.07 12.22
N SER A 144 12.99 -1.50 11.02
CA SER A 144 14.14 -1.39 10.11
C SER A 144 15.29 -0.60 10.75
N ALA A 145 14.98 0.50 11.44
CA ALA A 145 15.96 1.28 12.19
C ALA A 145 16.53 0.51 13.40
N LYS A 146 15.69 -0.21 14.17
CA LYS A 146 16.15 -1.05 15.28
C LYS A 146 17.10 -2.15 14.81
N LEU A 147 16.79 -2.80 13.67
CA LEU A 147 17.66 -3.83 13.07
C LEU A 147 18.97 -3.25 12.54
N ASN A 148 18.96 -2.00 12.06
CA ASN A 148 20.17 -1.26 11.69
C ASN A 148 21.01 -0.84 12.91
N GLY A 149 20.46 -0.91 14.12
CA GLY A 149 21.13 -0.50 15.37
C GLY A 149 21.10 1.01 15.65
N GLU A 150 20.81 1.83 14.64
CA GLU A 150 20.69 3.29 14.76
C GLU A 150 19.59 3.85 13.85
N TRP A 151 19.08 5.03 14.22
CA TRP A 151 18.13 5.76 13.39
C TRP A 151 18.85 6.33 12.15
N ASN A 152 18.52 5.79 10.99
CA ASN A 152 19.04 6.25 9.71
C ASN A 152 17.89 6.68 8.81
N GLU A 153 17.82 7.97 8.46
CA GLU A 153 16.74 8.57 7.67
C GLU A 153 16.60 7.98 6.25
N ILE A 154 17.66 7.40 5.68
CA ILE A 154 17.61 6.77 4.36
C ILE A 154 16.93 5.41 4.49
N ILE A 155 17.40 4.58 5.43
CA ILE A 155 16.86 3.23 5.66
C ILE A 155 15.40 3.32 6.13
N SER A 156 15.11 4.23 7.05
CA SER A 156 13.77 4.43 7.60
C SER A 156 12.79 5.08 6.60
N ARG A 157 13.19 5.39 5.37
CA ARG A 157 12.28 5.91 4.32
C ARG A 157 12.34 5.14 3.02
N ALA A 158 13.17 4.09 2.98
CA ALA A 158 13.31 3.25 1.80
C ALA A 158 12.01 2.51 1.44
N ASP A 159 11.05 2.41 2.38
CA ASP A 159 9.71 1.87 2.14
C ASP A 159 8.98 2.57 0.98
N GLY A 160 9.08 3.90 0.89
CA GLY A 160 8.47 4.65 -0.20
C GLY A 160 8.99 4.23 -1.59
N LEU A 161 10.30 3.99 -1.71
CA LEU A 161 10.92 3.52 -2.95
C LEU A 161 10.47 2.09 -3.29
N ILE A 162 10.35 1.21 -2.27
CA ILE A 162 9.83 -0.15 -2.45
C ILE A 162 8.40 -0.09 -3.00
N PHE A 163 7.53 0.72 -2.41
CA PHE A 163 6.15 0.89 -2.90
C PHE A 163 6.11 1.44 -4.33
N PHE A 164 6.95 2.42 -4.67
CA PHE A 164 7.04 2.95 -6.02
C PHE A 164 7.43 1.88 -7.06
N ILE A 165 8.44 1.07 -6.76
CA ILE A 165 8.85 -0.06 -7.61
C ILE A 165 7.72 -1.07 -7.76
N VAL A 166 7.02 -1.38 -6.66
CA VAL A 166 5.88 -2.29 -6.65
C VAL A 166 4.74 -1.76 -7.52
N ILE A 167 4.40 -0.47 -7.45
CA ILE A 167 3.34 0.15 -8.27
C ILE A 167 3.69 0.03 -9.75
N VAL A 168 4.87 0.52 -10.15
CA VAL A 168 5.34 0.51 -11.54
C VAL A 168 5.39 -0.92 -12.09
N GLY A 169 5.97 -1.85 -11.32
CA GLY A 169 6.10 -3.25 -11.68
C GLY A 169 4.74 -3.98 -11.79
N THR A 170 3.82 -3.70 -10.87
CA THR A 170 2.47 -4.29 -10.88
C THR A 170 1.68 -3.82 -12.09
N ILE A 171 1.71 -2.51 -12.40
CA ILE A 171 1.02 -1.94 -13.56
C ILE A 171 1.60 -2.50 -14.85
N TRP A 172 2.93 -2.51 -15.00
CA TRP A 172 3.59 -3.11 -16.15
C TRP A 172 3.07 -4.54 -16.39
N LEU A 173 3.12 -5.39 -15.36
CA LEU A 173 2.79 -6.79 -15.50
C LEU A 173 1.29 -7.04 -15.72
N ALA A 174 0.43 -6.25 -15.07
CA ALA A 174 -1.01 -6.30 -15.30
C ALA A 174 -1.33 -5.92 -16.75
N VAL A 175 -0.85 -4.78 -17.23
CA VAL A 175 -1.10 -4.29 -18.59
C VAL A 175 -0.51 -5.23 -19.63
N TRP A 176 0.71 -5.74 -19.42
CA TRP A 176 1.32 -6.70 -20.33
C TRP A 176 0.48 -7.97 -20.45
N ARG A 177 -0.06 -8.47 -19.34
CA ARG A 177 -0.91 -9.67 -19.33
C ARG A 177 -2.19 -9.48 -20.14
N PHE A 178 -2.86 -8.33 -20.03
CA PHE A 178 -4.14 -8.12 -20.71
C PHE A 178 -3.98 -7.74 -22.18
N SER A 179 -2.96 -6.93 -22.49
CA SER A 179 -2.72 -6.49 -23.87
C SER A 179 -1.92 -7.50 -24.69
N ASN A 180 -1.10 -8.36 -24.05
CA ASN A 180 -0.02 -9.12 -24.67
C ASN A 180 1.01 -8.25 -25.43
N LEU A 181 1.01 -6.92 -25.21
CA LEU A 181 1.87 -5.97 -25.90
C LEU A 181 2.84 -5.33 -24.90
N ARG A 182 4.13 -5.70 -25.02
CA ARG A 182 5.20 -5.19 -24.13
C ARG A 182 5.33 -3.67 -24.17
N TRP A 183 5.14 -3.06 -25.33
CA TRP A 183 5.23 -1.61 -25.51
C TRP A 183 4.08 -0.85 -24.84
N VAL A 184 2.90 -1.48 -24.70
CA VAL A 184 1.78 -0.89 -23.97
C VAL A 184 2.06 -0.93 -22.47
N ALA A 185 2.70 -2.00 -21.98
CA ALA A 185 3.17 -2.10 -20.60
C ALA A 185 4.31 -1.10 -20.29
N ALA A 186 5.35 -1.07 -21.13
CA ALA A 186 5.99 0.14 -21.69
C ALA A 186 5.44 1.47 -21.23
N ALA A 187 4.46 1.91 -22.02
CA ALA A 187 3.81 3.19 -21.90
C ALA A 187 3.07 3.34 -20.58
N ALA A 188 2.40 2.29 -20.09
CA ALA A 188 1.67 2.34 -18.82
C ALA A 188 2.61 2.58 -17.62
N ALA A 189 3.74 1.89 -17.57
CA ALA A 189 4.77 2.09 -16.55
C ALA A 189 5.37 3.50 -16.62
N PHE A 190 5.64 3.99 -17.83
CA PHE A 190 6.06 5.38 -18.03
C PHE A 190 5.02 6.37 -17.51
N VAL A 191 3.75 6.23 -17.92
CA VAL A 191 2.66 7.13 -17.53
C VAL A 191 2.50 7.17 -16.02
N VAL A 192 2.47 6.02 -15.33
CA VAL A 192 2.35 6.02 -13.86
C VAL A 192 3.58 6.62 -13.18
N SER A 193 4.79 6.36 -13.68
CA SER A 193 6.02 6.96 -13.13
C SER A 193 6.11 8.48 -13.36
N ALA A 194 5.43 8.98 -14.38
CA ALA A 194 5.41 10.38 -14.78
C ALA A 194 4.26 11.18 -14.14
N VAL A 195 3.39 10.54 -13.35
CA VAL A 195 2.37 11.24 -12.58
C VAL A 195 3.06 12.30 -11.71
N PRO A 196 2.63 13.57 -11.76
CA PRO A 196 3.24 14.64 -10.97
C PRO A 196 3.33 14.25 -9.49
N LEU A 197 4.48 14.58 -8.87
CA LEU A 197 4.80 14.29 -7.47
C LEU A 197 4.94 12.80 -7.10
N HIS A 198 4.64 11.84 -7.97
CA HIS A 198 4.69 10.42 -7.60
C HIS A 198 6.10 9.98 -7.15
N ALA A 199 7.12 10.34 -7.93
CA ALA A 199 8.52 10.12 -7.54
C ALA A 199 8.96 10.91 -6.30
N TRP A 200 8.31 12.04 -6.00
CA TRP A 200 8.55 12.79 -4.76
C TRP A 200 7.97 12.04 -3.56
N HIS A 201 6.73 11.53 -3.67
CA HIS A 201 6.10 10.73 -2.62
C HIS A 201 6.89 9.45 -2.30
N ALA A 202 7.62 8.90 -3.29
CA ALA A 202 8.51 7.76 -3.10
C ALA A 202 9.70 8.02 -2.15
N ALA A 203 10.11 9.27 -1.97
CA ALA A 203 11.24 9.65 -1.10
C ALA A 203 10.81 10.51 0.11
N ALA A 204 9.63 11.12 0.06
CA ALA A 204 9.13 12.06 1.05
C ALA A 204 8.73 11.42 2.39
N GLY A 205 8.53 10.10 2.42
CA GLY A 205 8.11 9.38 3.62
C GLY A 205 6.60 9.44 3.90
N TYR A 206 5.77 9.72 2.88
CA TYR A 206 4.31 9.64 2.97
C TYR A 206 3.81 8.18 2.98
N SER A 207 2.68 7.92 3.64
CA SER A 207 2.00 6.62 3.56
C SER A 207 1.07 6.50 2.36
N ASP A 208 0.74 7.60 1.68
CA ASP A 208 -0.16 7.63 0.52
C ASP A 208 0.34 6.73 -0.62
N ILE A 209 1.66 6.65 -0.83
CA ILE A 209 2.25 5.73 -1.82
C ILE A 209 2.10 4.26 -1.42
N ALA A 210 2.07 3.95 -0.12
CA ALA A 210 1.78 2.61 0.36
C ALA A 210 0.31 2.23 0.06
N VAL A 211 -0.62 3.15 0.34
CA VAL A 211 -2.04 2.98 0.01
C VAL A 211 -2.21 2.71 -1.48
N GLU A 212 -1.59 3.52 -2.33
CA GLU A 212 -1.62 3.32 -3.79
C GLU A 212 -1.09 1.95 -4.20
N ALA A 213 0.06 1.53 -3.66
CA ALA A 213 0.64 0.21 -3.96
C ALA A 213 -0.32 -0.93 -3.62
N PHE A 214 -0.95 -0.88 -2.45
CA PHE A 214 -1.94 -1.88 -2.04
C PHE A 214 -3.23 -1.84 -2.87
N VAL A 215 -3.74 -0.66 -3.24
CA VAL A 215 -4.93 -0.53 -4.09
C VAL A 215 -4.67 -1.06 -5.50
N VAL A 216 -3.54 -0.70 -6.11
CA VAL A 216 -3.12 -1.20 -7.43
C VAL A 216 -2.95 -2.72 -7.40
N ALA A 217 -2.33 -3.26 -6.35
CA ALA A 217 -2.19 -4.69 -6.14
C ALA A 217 -3.54 -5.41 -5.96
N ALA A 218 -4.47 -4.80 -5.22
CA ALA A 218 -5.82 -5.34 -5.03
C ALA A 218 -6.55 -5.46 -6.37
N LEU A 219 -6.54 -4.41 -7.19
CA LEU A 219 -7.13 -4.43 -8.53
C LEU A 219 -6.45 -5.47 -9.44
N ALA A 220 -5.12 -5.52 -9.45
CA ALA A 220 -4.38 -6.50 -10.25
C ALA A 220 -4.71 -7.95 -9.86
N ALA A 221 -4.90 -8.22 -8.56
CA ALA A 221 -5.33 -9.53 -8.07
C ALA A 221 -6.79 -9.85 -8.45
N LEU A 222 -7.70 -8.88 -8.30
CA LEU A 222 -9.12 -9.05 -8.69
C LEU A 222 -9.28 -9.33 -10.18
N LEU A 223 -8.54 -8.62 -11.03
CA LEU A 223 -8.52 -8.84 -12.48
C LEU A 223 -8.01 -10.24 -12.87
N ARG A 224 -7.31 -10.94 -11.95
CA ARG A 224 -6.86 -12.33 -12.10
C ARG A 224 -7.81 -13.35 -11.45
N ALA A 225 -8.95 -12.90 -10.93
CA ALA A 225 -9.86 -13.69 -10.10
C ALA A 225 -9.20 -14.26 -8.83
N GLU A 226 -8.16 -13.61 -8.32
CA GLU A 226 -7.49 -13.93 -7.06
C GLU A 226 -8.18 -13.20 -5.90
N TRP A 227 -9.47 -13.51 -5.69
CA TRP A 227 -10.36 -12.75 -4.80
C TRP A 227 -9.84 -12.57 -3.37
N PHE A 228 -9.31 -13.64 -2.76
CA PHE A 228 -8.75 -13.59 -1.42
C PHE A 228 -7.54 -12.65 -1.35
N VAL A 229 -6.61 -12.76 -2.30
CA VAL A 229 -5.42 -11.88 -2.38
C VAL A 229 -5.86 -10.43 -2.60
N GLY A 230 -6.84 -10.18 -3.47
CA GLY A 230 -7.42 -8.85 -3.65
C GLY A 230 -7.99 -8.28 -2.34
N GLY A 231 -8.64 -9.11 -1.53
CA GLY A 231 -9.13 -8.75 -0.21
C GLY A 231 -8.01 -8.40 0.78
N VAL A 232 -6.95 -9.21 0.83
CA VAL A 232 -5.79 -8.94 1.70
C VAL A 232 -5.07 -7.66 1.28
N MET A 233 -4.93 -7.42 -0.02
CA MET A 233 -4.34 -6.16 -0.50
C MET A 233 -5.22 -4.95 -0.15
N ALA A 234 -6.55 -5.08 -0.24
CA ALA A 234 -7.47 -4.04 0.21
C ALA A 234 -7.35 -3.78 1.73
N ALA A 235 -7.18 -4.83 2.54
CA ALA A 235 -6.86 -4.73 3.96
C ALA A 235 -5.53 -3.99 4.21
N GLY A 236 -4.51 -4.27 3.40
CA GLY A 236 -3.22 -3.58 3.46
C GLY A 236 -3.32 -2.09 3.16
N ALA A 237 -4.19 -1.67 2.24
CA ALA A 237 -4.43 -0.25 1.96
C ALA A 237 -4.96 0.48 3.20
N ILE A 238 -5.90 -0.13 3.93
CA ILE A 238 -6.43 0.41 5.19
C ILE A 238 -5.35 0.41 6.27
N TRP A 239 -4.57 -0.65 6.35
CA TRP A 239 -3.45 -0.74 7.29
C TRP A 239 -2.37 0.32 7.05
N SER A 240 -2.24 0.80 5.82
CA SER A 240 -1.34 1.91 5.48
C SER A 240 -1.91 3.26 5.93
N LYS A 241 -3.21 3.48 5.70
CA LYS A 241 -3.91 4.72 6.06
C LYS A 241 -5.41 4.44 6.18
N ASN A 242 -6.00 4.81 7.32
CA ASN A 242 -7.41 4.55 7.60
C ASN A 242 -8.37 5.21 6.58
N ASP A 243 -7.98 6.32 5.95
CA ASP A 243 -8.75 6.98 4.89
C ASP A 243 -9.07 6.03 3.72
N ALA A 244 -8.26 4.99 3.51
CA ALA A 244 -8.52 4.00 2.49
C ALA A 244 -9.79 3.16 2.73
N LEU A 245 -10.25 3.05 3.99
CA LEU A 245 -11.50 2.38 4.30
C LEU A 245 -12.70 3.16 3.74
N VAL A 246 -12.61 4.49 3.70
CA VAL A 246 -13.69 5.35 3.21
C VAL A 246 -13.54 5.61 1.71
N LEU A 247 -12.31 5.86 1.24
CA LEU A 247 -12.05 6.28 -0.14
C LEU A 247 -11.92 5.11 -1.13
N TYR A 248 -11.19 4.05 -0.76
CA TYR A 248 -10.83 3.00 -1.71
C TYR A 248 -11.63 1.72 -1.53
N PHE A 249 -11.98 1.34 -0.31
CA PHE A 249 -12.72 0.09 -0.07
C PHE A 249 -14.07 0.02 -0.80
N PRO A 250 -14.93 1.07 -0.80
CA PRO A 250 -16.18 1.05 -1.56
C PRO A 250 -15.93 0.87 -3.06
N SER A 251 -14.94 1.56 -3.61
CA SER A 251 -14.55 1.47 -5.02
C SER A 251 -14.05 0.06 -5.38
N LEU A 252 -13.24 -0.55 -4.51
CA LEU A 252 -12.76 -1.92 -4.69
C LEU A 252 -13.89 -2.95 -4.55
N LEU A 253 -14.86 -2.72 -3.67
CA LEU A 253 -16.04 -3.58 -3.53
C LEU A 253 -16.93 -3.52 -4.78
N VAL A 254 -17.13 -2.32 -5.34
CA VAL A 254 -17.83 -2.13 -6.61
C VAL A 254 -17.07 -2.82 -7.74
N ALA A 255 -15.75 -2.62 -7.85
CA ALA A 255 -14.92 -3.30 -8.84
C ALA A 255 -15.03 -4.84 -8.71
N ALA A 256 -14.97 -5.36 -7.49
CA ALA A 256 -15.16 -6.78 -7.23
C ALA A 256 -16.56 -7.26 -7.67
N GLY A 257 -17.61 -6.45 -7.48
CA GLY A 257 -18.96 -6.75 -7.96
C GLY A 257 -19.07 -6.76 -9.49
N LEU A 258 -18.53 -5.73 -10.16
CA LEU A 258 -18.54 -5.59 -11.62
C LEU A 258 -17.79 -6.72 -12.32
N LEU A 259 -16.62 -7.10 -11.81
CA LEU A 259 -15.81 -8.20 -12.36
C LEU A 259 -16.51 -9.56 -12.26
N GLN A 260 -17.62 -9.65 -11.51
CA GLN A 260 -18.41 -10.87 -11.38
C GLN A 260 -19.63 -10.93 -12.30
N MET A 261 -19.96 -9.85 -13.01
CA MET A 261 -21.10 -9.80 -13.94
C MET A 261 -21.09 -10.91 -15.01
N PRO A 262 -19.93 -11.31 -15.58
CA PRO A 262 -19.89 -12.40 -16.56
C PRO A 262 -20.27 -13.77 -16.01
N TYR A 263 -20.18 -14.00 -14.69
CA TYR A 263 -20.53 -15.29 -14.09
C TYR A 263 -22.05 -15.45 -14.03
N LYS A 264 -22.58 -16.49 -14.66
CA LYS A 264 -24.03 -16.77 -14.69
C LYS A 264 -24.58 -17.32 -13.38
N THR A 265 -23.74 -17.95 -12.56
CA THR A 265 -24.17 -18.65 -11.34
C THR A 265 -24.05 -17.76 -10.10
N PHE A 266 -25.18 -17.51 -9.43
CA PHE A 266 -25.22 -16.72 -8.19
C PHE A 266 -24.30 -17.28 -7.08
N GLN A 267 -24.26 -18.60 -6.91
CA GLN A 267 -23.39 -19.27 -5.93
C GLN A 267 -21.91 -18.97 -6.16
N LEU A 268 -21.46 -18.90 -7.42
CA LEU A 268 -20.08 -18.58 -7.76
C LEU A 268 -19.75 -17.14 -7.39
N ARG A 269 -20.69 -16.22 -7.61
CA ARG A 269 -20.54 -14.80 -7.22
C ARG A 269 -20.40 -14.67 -5.71
N TRP A 270 -21.31 -15.28 -4.95
CA TRP A 270 -21.24 -15.22 -3.49
C TRP A 270 -19.95 -15.84 -2.93
N ARG A 271 -19.50 -16.96 -3.51
CA ARG A 271 -18.22 -17.58 -3.12
C ARG A 271 -17.02 -16.66 -3.36
N ASN A 272 -16.99 -15.98 -4.50
CA ASN A 272 -15.91 -15.06 -4.85
C ASN A 272 -15.93 -13.82 -3.95
N MET A 273 -17.11 -13.25 -3.70
CA MET A 273 -17.29 -12.17 -2.75
C MET A 273 -16.89 -12.57 -1.33
N GLY A 274 -17.33 -13.74 -0.87
CA GLY A 274 -16.94 -14.29 0.43
C GLY A 274 -15.43 -14.46 0.56
N ARG A 275 -14.73 -14.90 -0.50
CA ARG A 275 -13.26 -14.97 -0.52
C ARG A 275 -12.62 -13.58 -0.40
N PHE A 276 -13.11 -12.60 -1.16
CA PHE A 276 -12.64 -11.22 -1.05
C PHE A 276 -12.84 -10.66 0.36
N LEU A 277 -14.04 -10.79 0.92
CA LEU A 277 -14.36 -10.33 2.27
C LEU A 277 -13.56 -11.08 3.34
N SER A 278 -13.28 -12.37 3.16
CA SER A 278 -12.41 -13.13 4.08
C SER A 278 -10.95 -12.66 4.04
N GLY A 279 -10.44 -12.31 2.86
CA GLY A 279 -9.12 -11.69 2.73
C GLY A 279 -9.10 -10.31 3.38
N PHE A 280 -10.15 -9.53 3.16
CA PHE A 280 -10.31 -8.21 3.80
C PHE A 280 -10.38 -8.30 5.33
N ALA A 281 -11.08 -9.30 5.87
CA ALA A 281 -11.24 -9.49 7.31
C ALA A 281 -9.92 -9.69 8.08
N THR A 282 -8.80 -9.93 7.37
CA THR A 282 -7.47 -10.01 7.98
C THR A 282 -7.04 -8.72 8.67
N ILE A 283 -7.58 -7.54 8.29
CA ILE A 283 -7.34 -6.27 9.01
C ILE A 283 -8.07 -6.19 10.38
N GLY A 284 -8.86 -7.22 10.71
CA GLY A 284 -9.64 -7.31 11.94
C GLY A 284 -8.90 -6.91 13.22
N PRO A 285 -7.66 -7.36 13.49
CA PRO A 285 -6.94 -6.97 14.71
C PRO A 285 -6.83 -5.46 14.88
N TRP A 286 -6.50 -4.73 13.81
CA TRP A 286 -6.44 -3.26 13.84
C TRP A 286 -7.81 -2.63 14.00
N LEU A 287 -8.83 -3.08 13.24
CA LEU A 287 -10.16 -2.49 13.31
C LEU A 287 -10.83 -2.71 14.67
N ILE A 288 -10.65 -3.90 15.27
CA ILE A 288 -11.12 -4.22 16.61
C ILE A 288 -10.38 -3.35 17.62
N PHE A 289 -9.05 -3.24 17.52
CA PHE A 289 -8.26 -2.38 18.40
C PHE A 289 -8.73 -0.92 18.30
N ASN A 290 -8.90 -0.41 17.09
CA ASN A 290 -9.39 0.94 16.81
C ASN A 290 -10.77 1.18 17.41
N TYR A 291 -11.70 0.24 17.24
CA TYR A 291 -13.05 0.31 17.80
C TYR A 291 -13.05 0.33 19.34
N ILE A 292 -12.31 -0.58 19.98
CA ILE A 292 -12.23 -0.68 21.45
C ILE A 292 -11.69 0.61 22.07
N HIS A 293 -10.72 1.27 21.41
CA HIS A 293 -10.07 2.47 21.92
C HIS A 293 -10.66 3.78 21.34
N GLY A 294 -11.71 3.70 20.54
CA GLY A 294 -12.40 4.87 19.99
C GLY A 294 -11.53 5.78 19.12
N LEU A 295 -10.59 5.24 18.34
CA LEU A 295 -9.66 6.07 17.54
C LEU A 295 -10.25 6.56 16.21
N GLY A 296 -11.56 6.42 16.01
CA GLY A 296 -12.25 6.94 14.83
C GLY A 296 -11.85 6.29 13.50
N ILE A 297 -12.47 6.74 12.41
CA ILE A 297 -12.28 6.15 11.07
C ILE A 297 -11.41 7.04 10.20
N THR A 298 -11.46 8.36 10.35
CA THR A 298 -10.63 9.30 9.58
C THR A 298 -10.16 10.46 10.46
N PRO A 299 -9.07 11.15 10.10
CA PRO A 299 -8.64 12.38 10.76
C PRO A 299 -9.78 13.41 10.86
N GLY A 300 -10.07 13.88 12.07
CA GLY A 300 -11.01 14.98 12.28
C GLY A 300 -12.49 14.61 12.16
N GLN A 301 -12.84 13.34 11.89
CA GLN A 301 -14.22 12.88 11.90
C GLN A 301 -14.37 11.55 12.65
N SER A 302 -15.14 11.59 13.75
CA SER A 302 -15.59 10.41 14.49
C SER A 302 -16.78 9.73 13.80
N GLU A 303 -17.45 10.42 12.88
CA GLU A 303 -18.65 9.96 12.17
C GLU A 303 -18.50 10.13 10.67
N VAL A 304 -19.08 9.21 9.89
CA VAL A 304 -19.16 9.34 8.44
C VAL A 304 -20.20 10.41 8.10
N ALA A 305 -19.75 11.63 7.82
CA ALA A 305 -20.63 12.75 7.49
C ALA A 305 -20.50 13.13 6.01
N TRP A 306 -21.64 13.31 5.33
CA TRP A 306 -21.65 13.87 3.99
C TRP A 306 -21.32 15.37 4.04
N HIS A 307 -20.22 15.78 3.42
CA HIS A 307 -19.92 17.19 3.27
C HIS A 307 -20.72 17.76 2.09
N ARG A 308 -21.60 18.73 2.34
CA ARG A 308 -22.48 19.31 1.30
C ARG A 308 -21.71 19.86 0.10
N ASP A 309 -20.50 20.35 0.33
CA ASP A 309 -19.62 20.89 -0.72
C ASP A 309 -18.79 19.83 -1.46
N ALA A 310 -18.84 18.56 -1.06
CA ALA A 310 -18.05 17.50 -1.68
C ALA A 310 -18.22 17.41 -3.22
N PRO A 311 -19.45 17.51 -3.79
CA PRO A 311 -19.61 17.53 -5.24
C PRO A 311 -18.94 18.75 -5.90
N GLY A 312 -19.01 19.92 -5.26
CA GLY A 312 -18.41 21.15 -5.76
C GLY A 312 -16.88 21.12 -5.72
N LEU A 313 -16.31 20.58 -4.64
CA LEU A 313 -14.87 20.37 -4.48
C LEU A 313 -14.36 19.32 -5.48
N LEU A 314 -15.08 18.21 -5.66
CA LEU A 314 -14.75 17.21 -6.68
C LEU A 314 -14.77 17.83 -8.08
N TRP A 315 -15.81 18.60 -8.42
CA TRP A 315 -15.90 19.29 -9.70
C TRP A 315 -14.76 20.28 -9.91
N ALA A 316 -14.42 21.06 -8.88
CA ALA A 316 -13.29 21.98 -8.93
C ALA A 316 -11.95 21.23 -9.11
N ALA A 317 -11.74 20.13 -8.40
CA ALA A 317 -10.54 19.30 -8.53
C ALA A 317 -10.43 18.67 -9.93
N LEU A 318 -11.55 18.21 -10.50
CA LEU A 318 -11.56 17.59 -11.84
C LEU A 318 -11.40 18.60 -12.96
N MET A 319 -12.05 19.77 -12.87
CA MET A 319 -12.18 20.71 -13.99
C MET A 319 -11.32 21.97 -13.87
N LYS A 320 -10.88 22.33 -12.66
CA LYS A 320 -10.19 23.61 -12.39
C LYS A 320 -8.80 23.44 -11.76
N SER A 321 -8.43 22.24 -11.32
CA SER A 321 -7.08 21.95 -10.85
C SER A 321 -6.09 21.99 -12.00
N PRO A 322 -4.81 22.36 -11.80
CA PRO A 322 -3.74 22.11 -12.78
C PRO A 322 -3.58 20.62 -13.15
N THR A 323 -4.18 19.69 -12.40
CA THR A 323 -4.31 18.26 -12.74
C THR A 323 -5.58 17.91 -13.54
N SER A 324 -6.38 18.91 -13.96
CA SER A 324 -7.52 18.72 -14.86
C SER A 324 -7.00 18.30 -16.22
N SER A 325 -6.78 16.99 -16.39
CA SER A 325 -6.30 16.42 -17.63
C SER A 325 -7.47 16.02 -18.51
N THR A 326 -7.22 16.01 -19.82
CA THR A 326 -8.11 15.38 -20.82
C THR A 326 -8.53 13.96 -20.44
N LEU A 327 -7.73 13.26 -19.62
CA LEU A 327 -8.05 11.94 -19.06
C LEU A 327 -9.38 11.95 -18.27
N TRP A 328 -9.63 12.95 -17.42
CA TRP A 328 -10.86 13.01 -16.63
C TRP A 328 -12.09 13.30 -17.50
N ILE A 329 -11.91 14.13 -18.54
CA ILE A 329 -12.95 14.39 -19.54
C ILE A 329 -13.24 13.11 -20.33
N SER A 330 -12.22 12.34 -20.72
CA SER A 330 -12.38 11.05 -21.39
C SER A 330 -13.06 10.01 -20.50
N ILE A 331 -12.71 9.92 -19.22
CA ILE A 331 -13.36 9.01 -18.25
C ILE A 331 -14.85 9.38 -18.09
N LEU A 332 -15.16 10.66 -17.91
CA LEU A 332 -16.56 11.13 -17.80
C LEU A 332 -17.34 10.88 -19.10
N ALA A 333 -16.73 11.10 -20.26
CA ALA A 333 -17.34 10.77 -21.54
C ALA A 333 -17.63 9.27 -21.65
N CYS A 334 -16.67 8.40 -21.29
CA CYS A 334 -16.87 6.95 -21.30
C CYS A 334 -17.89 6.43 -20.27
N LEU A 335 -18.22 7.19 -19.23
CA LEU A 335 -19.28 6.84 -18.27
C LEU A 335 -20.69 7.24 -18.77
N ILE A 336 -20.77 8.15 -19.73
CA ILE A 336 -22.02 8.63 -20.33
C ILE A 336 -22.44 7.75 -21.53
N PHE A 337 -21.50 7.02 -22.13
CA PHE A 337 -21.72 6.07 -23.23
C PHE A 337 -21.78 4.62 -22.71
#